data_AF-A0A369RKD8-F1
#
_entry.id   AF-A0A369RKD8-F1
#
_cell.length_a   1.000
_cell.length_b   1.000
_cell.length_c   1.000
_cell.angle_alpha   90.00
_cell.angle_beta   90.00
_cell.angle_gamma   90.00
#
_symmetry.space_group_name_H-M   'P 1'
#
loop_
_entity.id
_entity.type
_entity.pdbx_description
1 polymer ?
#
loop_
_entity_poly.entity_id
_entity_poly.type
_entity_poly.pdbx_seq_one_letter_code
_entity_poly.pdbx_strand_id
1 'polypeptide(L)'
;MIKCTISTDGRFAKLLNLCTQAEGFSDHKSFREMILNHGQESICIFDRGLQKRAAFEEFLKKDIHFVTRGNDNIRYKIVRIHTKIAGIQTETLELIEDMVVQLGQDGSRFLSFEIRLIKAKNQESGEILTFLTNIYEMSAEEICTLYKKR
;
A
#
# COMPACT_ATOMS: atom_id res chain seq x y z
N MET A 1 14.84 11.70 -8.97
CA MET A 1 14.12 11.35 -10.22
C MET A 1 13.06 10.31 -9.86
N ILE A 2 11.79 10.47 -10.25
CA ILE A 2 10.79 9.41 -10.07
C ILE A 2 10.98 8.39 -11.20
N LYS A 3 11.37 7.17 -10.86
CA LYS A 3 11.44 6.07 -11.83
C LYS A 3 10.07 5.40 -11.88
N CYS A 4 9.43 5.48 -13.03
CA CYS A 4 8.19 4.80 -13.37
C CYS A 4 8.53 3.53 -14.15
N THR A 5 8.04 2.37 -13.71
CA THR A 5 8.13 1.13 -14.50
C THR A 5 6.73 0.57 -14.70
N ILE A 6 6.40 0.28 -15.96
CA ILE A 6 5.14 -0.34 -16.35
C ILE A 6 5.40 -1.82 -16.64
N SER A 7 4.74 -2.72 -15.91
CA SER A 7 4.70 -4.15 -16.22
C SER A 7 3.25 -4.62 -16.33
N THR A 8 2.99 -5.74 -16.99
CA THR A 8 1.63 -6.31 -17.07
C THR A 8 1.54 -7.49 -16.11
N ASP A 9 0.46 -7.58 -15.34
CA ASP A 9 0.10 -8.80 -14.63
C ASP A 9 -1.18 -9.35 -15.28
N GLY A 10 -1.34 -10.68 -15.35
CA GLY A 10 -2.45 -11.27 -16.11
C GLY A 10 -3.87 -10.95 -15.59
N ARG A 11 -4.02 -10.17 -14.51
CA ARG A 11 -5.29 -9.75 -13.91
C ARG A 11 -5.54 -8.23 -14.01
N PHE A 12 -4.50 -7.41 -14.02
CA PHE A 12 -4.54 -5.96 -14.17
C PHE A 12 -3.77 -5.53 -15.42
N ALA A 13 -4.35 -4.63 -16.21
CA ALA A 13 -3.77 -4.22 -17.48
C ALA A 13 -2.33 -3.71 -17.34
N LYS A 14 -2.00 -3.03 -16.23
CA LYS A 14 -0.69 -2.43 -15.96
C LYS A 14 -0.35 -2.40 -14.45
N LEU A 15 0.94 -2.47 -14.15
CA LEU A 15 1.53 -2.23 -12.83
C LEU A 15 2.37 -0.95 -12.94
N LEU A 16 2.11 0.02 -12.08
CA LEU A 16 2.82 1.29 -12.04
C LEU A 16 3.72 1.34 -10.80
N ASN A 17 4.98 0.96 -10.98
CA ASN A 17 5.98 1.04 -9.91
C ASN A 17 6.57 2.45 -9.85
N LEU A 18 6.45 3.09 -8.70
CA LEU A 18 6.96 4.44 -8.49
C LEU A 18 8.06 4.42 -7.44
N CYS A 19 9.31 4.49 -7.91
CA CYS A 19 10.49 4.48 -7.06
C CYS A 19 11.15 5.87 -7.07
N THR A 20 11.29 6.49 -5.91
CA THR A 20 12.12 7.68 -5.75
C THR A 20 13.54 7.24 -5.43
N GLN A 21 14.43 7.25 -6.43
CA GLN A 21 15.86 7.28 -6.17
C GLN A 21 16.42 8.69 -6.44
N ALA A 22 17.34 9.07 -5.55
CA ALA A 22 18.11 10.30 -5.44
C ALA A 22 17.48 11.47 -4.66
N GLU A 23 18.32 11.94 -3.73
CA GLU A 23 18.25 13.12 -2.87
C GLU A 23 17.76 14.36 -3.64
N GLY A 24 16.87 15.15 -3.03
CA GLY A 24 16.57 16.50 -3.50
C GLY A 24 15.22 16.77 -4.16
N PHE A 25 14.21 15.91 -4.01
CA PHE A 25 12.83 16.25 -4.41
C PHE A 25 11.89 16.29 -3.20
N SER A 26 11.36 17.47 -2.90
CA SER A 26 10.41 17.71 -1.80
C SER A 26 8.93 17.61 -2.22
N ASP A 27 8.63 17.38 -3.50
CA ASP A 27 7.30 17.75 -3.99
C ASP A 27 6.33 16.56 -4.10
N HIS A 28 5.75 16.16 -2.97
CA HIS A 28 4.65 15.20 -2.84
C HIS A 28 3.46 15.50 -3.79
N LYS A 29 3.33 16.76 -4.23
CA LYS A 29 2.30 17.22 -5.17
C LYS A 29 2.47 16.61 -6.56
N SER A 30 3.70 16.54 -7.06
CA SER A 30 4.01 15.94 -8.38
C SER A 30 3.67 14.45 -8.44
N PHE A 31 3.91 13.73 -7.36
CA PHE A 31 3.61 12.30 -7.25
C PHE A 31 2.10 12.02 -7.22
N ARG A 32 1.36 12.80 -6.43
CA ARG A 32 -0.09 12.70 -6.36
C ARG A 32 -0.71 12.89 -7.74
N GLU A 33 -0.31 13.96 -8.42
CA GLU A 33 -0.81 14.29 -9.77
C GLU A 33 -0.48 13.17 -10.78
N MET A 34 0.73 12.60 -10.72
CA MET A 34 1.11 11.47 -11.56
C MET A 34 0.21 10.24 -11.33
N ILE A 35 -0.06 9.85 -10.07
CA ILE A 35 -1.01 8.74 -9.79
C ILE A 35 -2.40 9.08 -10.30
N LEU A 36 -2.87 10.31 -10.08
CA LEU A 36 -4.20 10.72 -10.53
C LEU A 36 -4.36 10.70 -12.05
N ASN A 37 -3.28 11.02 -12.79
CA ASN A 37 -3.29 11.09 -14.25
C ASN A 37 -3.02 9.75 -14.93
N HIS A 38 -2.25 8.85 -14.30
CA HIS A 38 -1.75 7.63 -14.93
C HIS A 38 -2.09 6.33 -14.18
N GLY A 39 -2.65 6.41 -12.97
CA GLY A 39 -2.95 5.24 -12.14
C GLY A 39 -4.22 4.50 -12.52
N GLN A 40 -5.03 5.05 -13.43
CA GLN A 40 -6.21 4.37 -13.97
C GLN A 40 -5.81 3.07 -14.65
N GLU A 41 -6.65 2.03 -14.48
CA GLU A 41 -6.43 0.68 -15.01
C GLU A 41 -5.09 0.03 -14.58
N SER A 42 -4.46 0.57 -13.53
CA SER A 42 -3.15 0.12 -13.05
C SER A 42 -3.17 -0.12 -11.55
N ILE A 43 -2.28 -0.99 -11.05
CA ILE A 43 -1.93 -1.00 -9.62
C ILE A 43 -0.72 -0.10 -9.39
N CYS A 44 -0.92 0.96 -8.61
CA CYS A 44 0.13 1.90 -8.22
C CYS A 44 0.88 1.40 -6.98
N ILE A 45 2.19 1.17 -7.09
CA ILE A 45 3.01 0.64 -6.00
C ILE A 45 4.04 1.69 -5.57
N PHE A 46 4.06 2.03 -4.28
CA PHE A 46 4.89 3.13 -3.79
C PHE A 46 5.30 3.04 -2.31
N ASP A 47 6.46 3.63 -2.00
CA ASP A 47 7.06 3.65 -0.67
C ASP A 47 6.35 4.50 0.41
N ARG A 48 6.73 4.21 1.66
CA ARG A 48 6.39 5.00 2.86
C ARG A 48 6.64 6.48 2.63
N GLY A 49 5.72 7.32 3.12
CA GLY A 49 5.90 8.77 3.17
C GLY A 49 5.67 9.50 1.85
N LEU A 50 5.43 8.79 0.74
CA LEU A 50 5.24 9.46 -0.55
C LEU A 50 3.93 10.24 -0.65
N GLN A 51 2.89 9.84 0.09
CA GLN A 51 1.56 10.48 0.03
C GLN A 51 0.94 10.71 1.41
N LYS A 52 0.23 11.84 1.54
CA LYS A 52 -0.59 12.14 2.72
C LYS A 52 -1.79 11.21 2.74
N ARG A 53 -2.29 10.89 3.94
CA ARG A 53 -3.51 10.08 4.13
C ARG A 53 -4.72 10.57 3.34
N ALA A 54 -4.85 11.89 3.15
CA ALA A 54 -5.91 12.49 2.33
C ALA A 54 -5.86 12.05 0.85
N ALA A 55 -4.67 11.75 0.31
CA ALA A 55 -4.54 11.29 -1.06
C ALA A 55 -5.14 9.88 -1.26
N PHE A 56 -5.13 9.03 -0.22
CA PHE A 56 -5.78 7.72 -0.30
C PHE A 56 -7.28 7.87 -0.55
N GLU A 57 -7.94 8.81 0.12
CA GLU A 57 -9.38 9.06 -0.11
C GLU A 57 -9.67 9.42 -1.57
N GLU A 58 -8.81 10.23 -2.18
CA GLU A 58 -8.96 10.61 -3.59
C GLU A 58 -8.73 9.42 -4.53
N PHE A 59 -7.75 8.57 -4.24
CA PHE A 59 -7.50 7.36 -5.01
C PHE A 59 -8.69 6.40 -4.93
N LEU A 60 -9.25 6.19 -3.73
CA LEU A 60 -10.46 5.40 -3.54
C LEU A 60 -11.65 5.98 -4.33
N LYS A 61 -11.87 7.30 -4.26
CA LYS A 61 -12.97 7.97 -5.01
C LYS A 61 -12.82 7.88 -6.53
N LYS A 62 -11.61 7.69 -7.03
CA LYS A 62 -11.29 7.57 -8.46
C LYS A 62 -11.04 6.13 -8.89
N ASP A 63 -11.31 5.16 -8.03
CA ASP A 63 -11.09 3.73 -8.30
C ASP A 63 -9.65 3.41 -8.74
N ILE A 64 -8.67 4.13 -8.19
CA ILE A 64 -7.25 3.89 -8.45
C ILE A 64 -6.75 2.87 -7.44
N HIS A 65 -6.32 1.71 -7.94
CA HIS A 65 -5.75 0.65 -7.11
C HIS A 65 -4.32 0.96 -6.69
N PHE A 66 -3.98 0.70 -5.43
CA PHE A 66 -2.62 0.90 -4.94
C PHE A 66 -2.18 -0.09 -3.88
N VAL A 67 -0.86 -0.25 -3.77
CA VAL A 67 -0.19 -0.92 -2.65
C VAL A 67 0.92 -0.01 -2.14
N THR A 68 0.94 0.26 -0.84
CA THR A 68 2.00 1.04 -0.21
C THR A 68 2.43 0.46 1.11
N ARG A 69 3.67 0.72 1.53
CA ARG A 69 4.11 0.40 2.88
C ARG A 69 3.66 1.52 3.83
N GLY A 70 3.01 1.14 4.93
CA GLY A 70 2.64 2.03 6.02
C GLY A 70 3.83 2.33 6.94
N ASN A 71 3.79 3.48 7.63
CA ASN A 71 4.77 3.79 8.66
C ASN A 71 4.62 2.85 9.86
N ASP A 72 5.72 2.58 10.55
CA ASP A 72 5.76 1.58 11.64
C ASP A 72 4.84 1.96 12.81
N ASN A 73 4.64 3.26 13.03
CA ASN A 73 3.77 3.81 14.09
C ASN A 73 2.40 4.27 13.56
N ILE A 74 1.87 3.62 12.52
CA ILE A 74 0.56 3.98 11.99
C ILE A 74 -0.54 3.72 13.02
N ARG A 75 -1.25 4.77 13.42
CA ARG A 75 -2.47 4.64 14.24
C ARG A 75 -3.62 4.17 13.35
N TYR A 76 -4.35 3.15 13.78
CA TYR A 76 -5.53 2.65 13.10
C TYR A 76 -6.52 2.03 14.09
N LYS A 77 -7.78 1.89 13.64
CA LYS A 77 -8.84 1.14 14.33
C LYS A 77 -9.25 -0.02 13.44
N ILE A 78 -9.28 -1.23 13.99
CA ILE A 78 -9.76 -2.40 13.27
C ILE A 78 -11.28 -2.28 13.10
N VAL A 79 -11.76 -2.46 11.87
CA VAL A 79 -13.18 -2.53 11.54
C VAL A 79 -13.62 -3.99 11.45
N ARG A 80 -12.90 -4.80 10.67
CA ARG A 80 -13.17 -6.24 10.50
C ARG A 80 -11.91 -6.99 10.09
N ILE A 81 -11.92 -8.29 10.30
CA ILE A 81 -10.94 -9.20 9.69
C ILE A 81 -11.28 -9.31 8.21
N HIS A 82 -10.29 -9.14 7.34
CA HIS A 82 -10.48 -9.39 5.91
C HIS A 82 -10.29 -10.88 5.61
N THR A 83 -9.14 -11.44 5.96
CA THR A 83 -8.84 -12.87 5.81
C THR A 83 -8.09 -13.39 7.03
N LYS A 84 -8.40 -14.61 7.48
CA LYS A 84 -7.62 -15.27 8.54
C LYS A 84 -6.37 -15.91 7.93
N ILE A 85 -5.22 -15.29 8.17
CA ILE A 85 -3.94 -15.63 7.53
C ILE A 85 -2.81 -15.93 8.53
N ALA A 86 -3.11 -15.94 9.83
CA ALA A 86 -2.08 -16.10 10.86
C ALA A 86 -1.32 -17.42 10.68
N GLY A 87 0.01 -17.32 10.58
CA GLY A 87 0.91 -18.47 10.44
C GLY A 87 1.15 -18.93 9.00
N ILE A 88 0.59 -18.24 8.00
CA ILE A 88 0.98 -18.47 6.60
C ILE A 88 2.39 -17.94 6.39
N GLN A 89 3.28 -18.78 5.88
CA GLN A 89 4.67 -18.45 5.62
C GLN A 89 4.98 -18.55 4.14
N THR A 90 5.67 -17.53 3.63
CA THR A 90 6.37 -17.54 2.35
C THR A 90 7.87 -17.74 2.60
N GLU A 91 8.69 -17.81 1.56
CA GLU A 91 10.15 -17.96 1.70
C GLU A 91 10.83 -16.84 2.52
N THR A 92 10.26 -15.64 2.57
CA THR A 92 10.90 -14.50 3.24
C THR A 92 9.99 -13.76 4.23
N LEU A 93 8.69 -14.04 4.23
CA LEU A 93 7.69 -13.34 5.03
C LEU A 93 6.78 -14.32 5.75
N GLU A 94 6.53 -14.07 7.02
CA GLU A 94 5.44 -14.66 7.79
C GLU A 94 4.27 -13.66 7.80
N LEU A 95 3.12 -14.06 7.29
CA LEU A 95 1.91 -13.24 7.31
C LEU A 95 1.24 -13.30 8.69
N ILE A 96 0.91 -12.12 9.24
CA ILE A 96 0.45 -11.98 10.62
C ILE A 96 -1.02 -11.57 10.68
N GLU A 97 -1.36 -10.46 10.02
CA GLU A 97 -2.70 -9.85 10.09
C GLU A 97 -3.15 -9.40 8.70
N ASP A 98 -4.42 -9.64 8.37
CA ASP A 98 -5.07 -9.10 7.17
C ASP A 98 -6.45 -8.56 7.56
N MET A 99 -6.53 -7.24 7.67
CA MET A 99 -7.60 -6.52 8.33
C MET A 99 -8.12 -5.40 7.45
N VAL A 100 -9.39 -5.04 7.63
CA VAL A 100 -9.91 -3.76 7.17
C VAL A 100 -9.92 -2.79 8.34
N VAL A 101 -9.36 -1.61 8.15
CA VAL A 101 -9.11 -0.63 9.20
C VAL A 101 -9.52 0.78 8.78
N GLN A 102 -9.72 1.65 9.76
CA GLN A 102 -9.75 3.10 9.57
C GLN A 102 -8.44 3.68 10.12
N LEU A 103 -7.77 4.52 9.33
CA LEU A 103 -6.51 5.13 9.77
C LEU A 103 -6.78 6.34 10.68
N GLY A 104 -5.93 6.54 11.67
CA GLY A 104 -5.96 7.73 12.52
C GLY A 104 -5.58 9.00 11.75
N GLN A 105 -6.23 10.11 12.10
CA GLN A 105 -5.90 11.48 11.71
C GLN A 105 -5.46 12.28 12.95
N ASP A 106 -5.29 13.60 12.83
CA ASP A 106 -4.92 14.50 13.91
C ASP A 106 -5.82 14.35 15.15
N GLY A 107 -5.18 14.28 16.31
CA GLY A 107 -5.83 14.04 17.59
C GLY A 107 -6.36 12.60 17.72
N SER A 108 -7.59 12.46 18.22
CA SER A 108 -8.26 11.17 18.41
C SER A 108 -9.07 10.68 17.20
N ARG A 109 -9.22 11.51 16.15
CA ARG A 109 -10.11 11.26 15.00
C ARG A 109 -9.59 10.17 14.07
N PHE A 110 -10.49 9.50 13.35
CA PHE A 110 -10.15 8.53 12.32
C PHE A 110 -10.69 8.99 10.97
N LEU A 111 -10.05 8.57 9.89
CA LEU A 111 -10.54 8.80 8.53
C LEU A 111 -11.88 8.09 8.34
N SER A 112 -12.76 8.71 7.56
CA SER A 112 -14.11 8.18 7.29
C SER A 112 -14.10 6.93 6.41
N PHE A 113 -13.06 6.76 5.60
CA PHE A 113 -12.93 5.64 4.68
C PHE A 113 -12.16 4.46 5.31
N GLU A 114 -12.47 3.28 4.79
CA GLU A 114 -11.82 2.03 5.16
C GLU A 114 -10.68 1.72 4.19
N ILE A 115 -9.65 1.07 4.71
CA ILE A 115 -8.52 0.57 3.91
C ILE A 115 -8.10 -0.79 4.42
N ARG A 116 -7.60 -1.65 3.54
CA ARG A 116 -7.01 -2.93 3.93
C ARG A 116 -5.60 -2.70 4.46
N LEU A 117 -5.30 -3.35 5.58
CA LEU A 117 -4.00 -3.35 6.24
C LEU A 117 -3.52 -4.80 6.36
N ILE A 118 -2.33 -5.06 5.83
CA ILE A 118 -1.66 -6.36 5.94
C ILE A 118 -0.39 -6.18 6.75
N LYS A 119 -0.16 -7.03 7.75
CA LYS A 119 1.14 -7.12 8.43
C LYS A 119 1.85 -8.42 8.09
N ALA A 120 3.13 -8.30 7.80
CA ALA A 120 4.01 -9.43 7.57
C ALA A 120 5.34 -9.21 8.30
N LYS A 121 5.91 -10.28 8.86
CA LYS A 121 7.23 -10.26 9.47
C LYS A 121 8.26 -10.76 8.47
N ASN A 122 9.32 -9.99 8.26
CA ASN A 122 10.50 -10.48 7.55
C ASN A 122 11.17 -11.58 8.37
N GLN A 123 11.34 -12.76 7.78
CA GLN A 123 11.88 -13.91 8.50
C GLN A 123 13.38 -13.80 8.79
N GLU A 124 14.13 -13.04 7.98
CA GLU A 124 15.57 -12.81 8.16
C GLU A 124 15.84 -11.70 9.19
N SER A 125 15.22 -10.52 9.02
CA SER A 125 15.49 -9.37 9.88
C SER A 125 14.60 -9.31 11.13
N GLY A 126 13.49 -10.06 11.15
CA GLY A 126 12.45 -9.97 12.18
C GLY A 126 11.59 -8.71 12.10
N GLU A 127 11.81 -7.83 11.12
CA GLU A 127 11.09 -6.57 10.96
C GLU A 127 9.61 -6.80 10.61
N ILE A 128 8.71 -6.06 11.28
CA ILE A 128 7.28 -6.04 10.94
C ILE A 128 7.03 -5.00 9.85
N LEU A 129 6.64 -5.48 8.67
CA LEU A 129 6.20 -4.68 7.56
C LEU A 129 4.69 -4.50 7.63
N THR A 130 4.24 -3.26 7.47
CA THR A 130 2.81 -2.93 7.34
C THR A 130 2.55 -2.46 5.91
N PHE A 131 1.56 -3.05 5.25
CA PHE A 131 1.10 -2.69 3.92
C PHE A 131 -0.32 -2.12 3.99
N LEU A 132 -0.60 -1.13 3.16
CA LEU A 132 -1.92 -0.52 2.98
C LEU A 132 -2.34 -0.63 1.53
N THR A 133 -3.59 -1.02 1.30
CA THR A 133 -4.13 -1.17 -0.06
C THR A 133 -5.65 -1.01 -0.05
N ASN A 134 -6.22 -0.60 -1.18
CA ASN A 134 -7.66 -0.68 -1.46
C ASN A 134 -8.06 -1.92 -2.28
N ILE A 135 -7.13 -2.85 -2.51
CA ILE A 135 -7.37 -4.09 -3.28
C ILE A 135 -7.79 -5.20 -2.31
N TYR A 136 -8.98 -5.77 -2.49
CA TYR A 136 -9.55 -6.80 -1.61
C TYR A 136 -9.56 -8.18 -2.26
N GLU A 137 -9.37 -8.26 -3.57
CA GLU A 137 -9.51 -9.47 -4.38
C GLU A 137 -8.23 -10.29 -4.42
N MET A 138 -7.08 -9.66 -4.16
CA MET A 138 -5.76 -10.31 -4.12
C MET A 138 -5.47 -10.90 -2.73
N SER A 139 -4.77 -12.02 -2.68
CA SER A 139 -4.33 -12.59 -1.41
C SER A 139 -3.27 -11.68 -0.73
N ALA A 140 -3.13 -11.80 0.59
CA ALA A 140 -2.08 -11.06 1.31
C ALA A 140 -0.67 -11.38 0.79
N GLU A 141 -0.43 -12.64 0.37
CA GLU A 141 0.83 -13.05 -0.27
C GLU A 141 1.06 -12.35 -1.61
N GLU A 142 0.02 -12.26 -2.45
CA GLU A 142 0.08 -11.58 -3.74
C GLU A 142 0.38 -10.08 -3.54
N ILE A 143 -0.26 -9.42 -2.57
CA ILE A 143 0.02 -8.01 -2.24
C ILE A 143 1.45 -7.81 -1.75
N CYS A 144 1.95 -8.65 -0.85
CA CYS A 144 3.33 -8.58 -0.37
C CYS A 144 4.34 -8.85 -1.49
N THR A 145 4.06 -9.83 -2.37
CA THR A 145 4.89 -10.14 -3.54
C THR A 145 4.90 -9.00 -4.54
N LEU A 146 3.76 -8.35 -4.75
CA LEU A 146 3.63 -7.21 -5.63
C LEU A 146 4.51 -6.05 -5.15
N TYR A 147 4.53 -5.78 -3.84
CA TYR A 147 5.40 -4.75 -3.28
C TYR A 147 6.90 -5.07 -3.44
N LYS A 148 7.31 -6.34 -3.38
CA LYS A 148 8.72 -6.74 -3.61
C LYS A 148 9.22 -6.46 -5.02
N LYS A 149 8.31 -6.32 -6.00
CA LYS A 149 8.67 -6.00 -7.41
C LYS A 149 8.97 -4.52 -7.63
N ARG A 150 8.85 -3.69 -6.59
CA ARG A 150 9.23 -2.28 -6.56
C ARG A 150 10.73 -2.11 -6.45
#